data_AF-A0A7K4EW41-F1
#
_entry.id   AF-A0A7K4EW41-F1
#
_cell.length_a   1.000
_cell.length_b   1.000
_cell.length_c   1.000
_cell.angle_alpha   90.00
_cell.angle_beta   90.00
_cell.angle_gamma   90.00
#
_symmetry.space_group_name_H-M   'P 1'
#
loop_
_entity.id
_entity.type
_entity.pdbx_description
1 polymer ?
#
loop_
_entity_poly.entity_id
_entity_poly.type
_entity_poly.pdbx_seq_one_letter_code
_entity_poly.pdbx_strand_id
1 'polypeptide(L)'
;MVQSINFVILGKQDIASEFGKKGTETDLTLYDRKESDVIKTWVVPNGFPEKIQPLFQAINLAEYVILYVDKLDKFTGEQIIALDSLKKEKGILSHTFDVDESKLNMMIKGTVVENYTKVDQDKIKEEMDKLEPITNNDPSEMVIDHCFDVKGVGTVILGKVTNGTVKQ
;
A
#
# COMPACT_ATOMS: atom_id res chain seq x y z
N MET A 1 -5.96 -6.10 21.86
CA MET A 1 -6.36 -4.92 21.03
C MET A 1 -6.05 -5.33 19.61
N VAL A 2 -7.01 -5.24 18.69
CA VAL A 2 -6.76 -5.62 17.30
C VAL A 2 -5.78 -4.61 16.70
N GLN A 3 -4.70 -5.09 16.10
CA GLN A 3 -3.73 -4.26 15.39
C GLN A 3 -4.03 -4.29 13.88
N SER A 4 -3.52 -3.32 13.15
CA SER A 4 -3.66 -3.25 11.70
C SER A 4 -2.32 -2.94 11.04
N ILE A 5 -2.13 -3.47 9.83
CA ILE A 5 -1.01 -3.17 8.96
C ILE A 5 -1.52 -3.01 7.54
N ASN A 6 -1.20 -1.88 6.92
CA ASN A 6 -1.67 -1.53 5.59
C ASN A 6 -0.50 -1.50 4.60
N PHE A 7 -0.71 -2.17 3.48
CA PHE A 7 0.21 -2.23 2.36
C PHE A 7 -0.39 -1.49 1.16
N VAL A 8 0.44 -0.83 0.38
CA VAL A 8 0.07 -0.43 -0.99
C VAL A 8 0.73 -1.38 -1.97
N ILE A 9 -0.02 -1.86 -2.95
CA ILE A 9 0.52 -2.70 -4.03
C ILE A 9 0.61 -1.86 -5.31
N LEU A 10 1.84 -1.73 -5.83
CA LEU A 10 2.17 -0.98 -7.04
C LEU A 10 2.80 -1.90 -8.09
N GLY A 11 2.83 -1.45 -9.35
CA GLY A 11 3.19 -2.29 -10.50
C GLY A 11 2.08 -3.28 -10.85
N LYS A 12 2.37 -4.57 -10.75
CA LYS A 12 1.47 -5.69 -11.02
C LYS A 12 0.60 -5.99 -9.79
N GLN A 13 -0.64 -5.52 -9.87
CA GLN A 13 -1.56 -5.42 -8.73
C GLN A 13 -2.42 -6.68 -8.48
N ASP A 14 -2.48 -7.61 -9.43
CA ASP A 14 -3.30 -8.83 -9.35
C ASP A 14 -2.94 -9.74 -8.17
N ILE A 15 -1.68 -9.69 -7.72
CA ILE A 15 -1.17 -10.39 -6.54
C ILE A 15 -1.96 -10.08 -5.25
N ALA A 16 -2.62 -8.91 -5.17
CA ALA A 16 -3.46 -8.53 -4.02
C ALA A 16 -4.54 -9.57 -3.70
N SER A 17 -5.10 -10.20 -4.75
CA SER A 17 -6.15 -11.20 -4.63
C SER A 17 -5.69 -12.52 -3.99
N GLU A 18 -4.38 -12.78 -4.00
CA GLU A 18 -3.77 -13.93 -3.33
C GLU A 18 -3.59 -13.70 -1.82
N PHE A 19 -3.55 -12.44 -1.40
CA PHE A 19 -3.25 -12.04 -0.02
C PHE A 19 -4.50 -11.81 0.82
N GLY A 20 -5.55 -11.22 0.24
CA GLY A 20 -6.76 -10.85 0.98
C GLY A 20 -8.06 -11.02 0.20
N LYS A 21 -9.18 -10.88 0.91
CA LYS A 21 -10.51 -10.86 0.29
C LYS A 21 -10.80 -9.46 -0.24
N LYS A 22 -11.25 -9.36 -1.48
CA LYS A 22 -11.67 -8.10 -2.07
C LYS A 22 -12.85 -7.50 -1.28
N GLY A 23 -12.69 -6.25 -0.85
CA GLY A 23 -13.67 -5.47 -0.11
C GLY A 23 -14.18 -4.29 -0.94
N THR A 24 -14.06 -3.08 -0.39
CA THR A 24 -14.43 -1.83 -1.06
C THR A 24 -13.69 -1.65 -2.38
N GLU A 25 -14.41 -1.32 -3.44
CA GLU A 25 -13.89 -1.05 -4.78
C GLU A 25 -14.48 0.25 -5.32
N THR A 26 -13.62 1.25 -5.45
CA THR A 26 -13.88 2.57 -6.05
C THR A 26 -12.73 2.90 -7.02
N ASP A 27 -12.13 4.09 -6.92
CA ASP A 27 -10.82 4.37 -7.52
C ASP A 27 -9.66 3.71 -6.75
N LEU A 28 -9.93 3.22 -5.54
CA LEU A 28 -9.10 2.31 -4.76
C LEU A 28 -9.80 0.96 -4.58
N THR A 29 -9.06 -0.14 -4.60
CA THR A 29 -9.55 -1.43 -4.10
C THR A 29 -8.83 -1.82 -2.83
N LEU A 30 -9.60 -2.20 -1.82
CA LEU A 30 -9.09 -2.73 -0.56
C LEU A 30 -9.25 -4.25 -0.56
N TYR A 31 -8.19 -4.95 -0.21
CA TYR A 31 -8.20 -6.37 0.08
C TYR A 31 -7.90 -6.55 1.56
N ASP A 32 -8.70 -7.32 2.28
CA ASP A 32 -8.56 -7.47 3.72
C ASP A 32 -8.39 -8.93 4.13
N ARG A 33 -7.53 -9.17 5.10
CA ARG A 33 -7.39 -10.47 5.77
C ARG A 33 -7.11 -10.29 7.25
N LYS A 34 -7.91 -10.97 8.07
CA LYS A 34 -7.65 -11.08 9.50
C LYS A 34 -6.84 -12.34 9.77
N GLU A 35 -5.68 -12.18 10.41
CA GLU A 35 -4.84 -13.26 10.89
C GLU A 35 -4.62 -13.05 12.40
N SER A 36 -5.18 -13.95 13.22
CA SER A 36 -5.17 -13.82 14.68
C SER A 36 -5.73 -12.46 15.14
N ASP A 37 -4.89 -11.61 15.74
CA ASP A 37 -5.23 -10.27 16.25
C ASP A 37 -4.75 -9.12 15.34
N VAL A 38 -4.28 -9.43 14.12
CA VAL A 38 -3.82 -8.44 13.14
C VAL A 38 -4.73 -8.45 11.91
N ILE A 39 -5.19 -7.26 11.51
CA ILE A 39 -5.88 -7.03 10.23
C ILE A 39 -4.83 -6.54 9.24
N LYS A 40 -4.63 -7.29 8.17
CA LYS A 40 -3.80 -6.89 7.01
C LYS A 40 -4.72 -6.33 5.94
N THR A 41 -4.41 -5.14 5.46
CA THR A 41 -5.14 -4.48 4.37
C THR A 41 -4.18 -4.16 3.23
N TRP A 42 -4.53 -4.54 2.00
CA TRP A 42 -3.79 -4.18 0.79
C TRP A 42 -4.61 -3.20 -0.05
N VAL A 43 -4.05 -2.04 -0.31
CA VAL A 43 -4.68 -0.96 -1.06
C VAL A 43 -4.08 -0.92 -2.47
N VAL A 44 -4.97 -0.98 -3.46
CA VAL A 44 -4.61 -0.97 -4.89
C VAL A 44 -5.18 0.29 -5.55
N PRO A 45 -4.36 1.14 -6.20
CA PRO A 45 -4.83 2.35 -6.87
C PRO A 45 -5.38 2.06 -8.28
N ASN A 46 -6.57 1.46 -8.38
CA ASN A 46 -7.18 1.07 -9.66
C ASN A 46 -7.43 2.25 -10.61
N GLY A 47 -7.66 3.46 -10.09
CA GLY A 47 -7.87 4.64 -10.91
C GLY A 47 -6.59 5.23 -11.52
N PHE A 48 -5.41 4.72 -11.16
CA PHE A 48 -4.14 5.03 -11.83
C PHE A 48 -3.90 4.02 -12.96
N PRO A 49 -3.48 4.45 -14.17
CA PRO A 49 -2.87 5.74 -14.49
C PRO A 49 -3.81 6.81 -15.08
N GLU A 50 -5.13 6.57 -15.12
CA GLU A 50 -6.08 7.55 -15.66
C GLU A 50 -6.07 8.86 -14.84
N LYS A 51 -5.93 8.72 -13.52
CA LYS A 51 -5.82 9.80 -12.55
C LYS A 51 -4.63 9.56 -11.64
N ILE A 52 -3.97 10.64 -11.23
CA ILE A 52 -2.83 10.58 -10.32
C ILE A 52 -3.28 10.49 -8.85
N GLN A 53 -4.46 11.00 -8.52
CA GLN A 53 -4.99 11.07 -7.16
C GLN A 53 -5.07 9.70 -6.46
N PRO A 54 -5.56 8.63 -7.11
CA PRO A 54 -5.64 7.30 -6.50
C PRO A 54 -4.26 6.75 -6.08
N LEU A 55 -3.21 7.04 -6.86
CA LEU A 55 -1.84 6.64 -6.52
C LEU A 55 -1.41 7.26 -5.17
N PHE A 56 -1.57 8.57 -5.02
CA PHE A 56 -1.21 9.28 -3.80
C PHE A 56 -2.09 8.87 -2.60
N GLN A 57 -3.39 8.67 -2.82
CA GLN A 57 -4.30 8.22 -1.77
C GLN A 57 -3.91 6.82 -1.26
N ALA A 58 -3.67 5.87 -2.17
CA ALA A 58 -3.26 4.50 -1.80
C ALA A 58 -1.94 4.49 -1.03
N ILE A 59 -0.95 5.25 -1.50
CA ILE A 59 0.36 5.34 -0.82
C ILE A 59 0.21 5.94 0.59
N ASN A 60 -0.62 6.96 0.77
CA ASN A 60 -0.83 7.58 2.08
C ASN A 60 -1.59 6.67 3.07
N LEU A 61 -2.48 5.81 2.59
CA LEU A 61 -3.19 4.83 3.42
C LEU A 61 -2.30 3.65 3.86
N ALA A 62 -1.11 3.48 3.29
CA ALA A 62 -0.22 2.36 3.62
C ALA A 62 0.99 2.76 4.49
N GLU A 63 1.36 1.89 5.44
CA GLU A 63 2.67 1.96 6.11
C GLU A 63 3.78 1.42 5.22
N TYR A 64 3.48 0.32 4.51
CA TYR A 64 4.45 -0.47 3.77
C TYR A 64 4.12 -0.50 2.28
N VAL A 65 5.14 -0.61 1.45
CA VAL A 65 5.00 -0.66 -0.01
C VAL A 65 5.37 -2.04 -0.52
N ILE A 66 4.56 -2.60 -1.40
CA ILE A 66 4.92 -3.76 -2.22
C ILE A 66 4.97 -3.24 -3.66
N LEU A 67 6.19 -3.01 -4.16
CA LEU A 67 6.41 -2.64 -5.56
C LEU A 67 6.76 -3.90 -6.34
N TYR A 68 5.78 -4.46 -7.06
CA TYR A 68 5.95 -5.66 -7.86
C TYR A 68 5.96 -5.30 -9.34
N VAL A 69 7.14 -5.15 -9.93
CA VAL A 69 7.30 -4.59 -11.28
C VAL A 69 7.15 -5.67 -12.36
N ASP A 70 6.24 -5.51 -13.31
CA ASP A 70 6.08 -6.42 -14.45
C ASP A 70 6.56 -5.86 -15.79
N LYS A 71 6.82 -4.55 -15.84
CA LYS A 71 7.32 -3.84 -17.02
C LYS A 71 8.05 -2.57 -16.59
N LEU A 72 8.93 -2.07 -17.45
CA LEU A 72 9.66 -0.82 -17.23
C LEU A 72 9.16 0.26 -18.18
N ASP A 73 8.04 0.88 -17.80
CA ASP A 73 7.38 1.95 -18.55
C ASP A 73 7.33 3.28 -17.78
N LYS A 74 6.70 4.29 -18.39
CA LYS A 74 6.54 5.61 -17.77
C LYS A 74 5.77 5.57 -16.45
N PHE A 75 4.79 4.66 -16.32
CA PHE A 75 3.95 4.55 -15.13
C PHE A 75 4.71 3.92 -13.95
N THR A 76 5.61 2.99 -14.25
CA THR A 76 6.57 2.47 -13.27
C THR A 76 7.47 3.60 -12.75
N GLY A 77 7.95 4.46 -13.65
CA GLY A 77 8.70 5.66 -13.27
C GLY A 77 7.91 6.62 -12.39
N GLU A 78 6.65 6.91 -12.74
CA GLU A 78 5.74 7.75 -11.94
C GLU A 78 5.52 7.18 -10.53
N GLN A 79 5.35 5.86 -10.40
CA GLN A 79 5.23 5.19 -9.11
C GLN A 79 6.50 5.33 -8.27
N ILE A 80 7.68 5.10 -8.84
CA ILE A 80 8.97 5.28 -8.14
C ILE A 80 9.13 6.73 -7.66
N ILE A 81 8.85 7.71 -8.50
CA ILE A 81 8.92 9.14 -8.15
C ILE A 81 7.92 9.50 -7.05
N ALA A 82 6.70 8.96 -7.10
CA ALA A 82 5.69 9.20 -6.07
C ALA A 82 6.12 8.64 -4.71
N LEU A 83 6.68 7.43 -4.68
CA LEU A 83 7.23 6.82 -3.46
C LEU A 83 8.35 7.66 -2.86
N ASP A 84 9.28 8.13 -3.69
CA ASP A 84 10.40 8.96 -3.28
C ASP A 84 9.94 10.33 -2.74
N SER A 85 9.03 10.98 -3.46
CA SER A 85 8.47 12.28 -3.08
C SER A 85 7.71 12.22 -1.74
N LEU A 86 7.07 11.10 -1.45
CA LEU A 86 6.35 10.85 -0.20
C LEU A 86 7.21 10.23 0.89
N LYS A 87 8.52 10.01 0.64
CA LYS A 87 9.47 9.40 1.57
C LYS A 87 8.97 8.08 2.14
N LYS A 88 8.41 7.22 1.29
CA LYS A 88 8.02 5.87 1.70
C LYS A 88 9.25 4.99 1.73
N GLU A 89 9.89 4.90 2.89
CA GLU A 89 11.17 4.20 3.05
C GLU A 89 11.03 2.70 3.32
N LYS A 90 9.84 2.24 3.71
CA LYS A 90 9.58 0.86 4.10
C LYS A 90 8.86 0.12 2.98
N GLY A 91 9.57 -0.76 2.28
CA GLY A 91 8.95 -1.56 1.23
C GLY A 91 9.72 -2.79 0.80
N ILE A 92 9.02 -3.61 0.03
CA ILE A 92 9.48 -4.81 -0.65
C ILE A 92 9.50 -4.49 -2.15
N LEU A 93 10.59 -4.84 -2.81
CA LEU A 93 10.74 -4.73 -4.26
C LEU A 93 10.83 -6.14 -4.85
N SER A 94 10.00 -6.42 -5.84
CA SER A 94 10.07 -7.64 -6.62
C SER A 94 9.78 -7.32 -8.08
N HIS A 95 10.12 -8.23 -8.99
CA HIS A 95 9.82 -8.06 -10.40
C HIS A 95 9.53 -9.41 -11.08
N THR A 96 8.85 -9.37 -12.23
CA THR A 96 8.65 -10.56 -13.07
C THR A 96 9.94 -10.92 -13.80
N PHE A 97 10.02 -12.16 -14.31
CA PHE A 97 11.17 -12.63 -15.10
C PHE A 97 11.44 -11.80 -16.37
N ASP A 98 10.42 -11.13 -16.91
CA ASP A 98 10.53 -10.32 -18.14
C ASP A 98 11.17 -8.94 -17.89
N VAL A 99 11.39 -8.56 -16.63
CA VAL A 99 12.00 -7.28 -16.25
C VAL A 99 13.52 -7.41 -16.17
N ASP A 100 14.22 -6.55 -16.92
CA ASP A 100 15.67 -6.39 -16.80
C ASP A 100 16.02 -5.73 -15.45
N GLU A 101 16.58 -6.53 -14.55
CA GLU A 101 16.98 -6.10 -13.22
C GLU A 101 18.03 -4.98 -13.26
N SER A 102 18.97 -5.00 -14.21
CA SER A 102 20.00 -3.96 -14.32
C SER A 102 19.35 -2.60 -14.65
N LYS A 103 18.37 -2.61 -15.56
CA LYS A 103 17.62 -1.40 -15.90
C LYS A 103 16.73 -0.92 -14.76
N LEU A 104 16.05 -1.84 -14.05
CA LEU A 104 15.27 -1.51 -12.85
C LEU A 104 16.17 -0.87 -11.78
N ASN A 105 17.34 -1.46 -11.53
CA ASN A 105 18.34 -0.94 -10.58
C ASN A 105 18.83 0.46 -10.97
N MET A 106 18.97 0.76 -12.25
CA MET A 106 19.26 2.12 -12.72
C MET A 106 18.09 3.09 -12.49
N MET A 107 16.84 2.65 -12.66
CA MET A 107 15.66 3.50 -12.47
C MET A 107 15.42 3.89 -11.00
N ILE A 108 15.69 2.98 -10.06
CA ILE A 108 15.47 3.23 -8.62
C ILE A 108 16.66 3.91 -7.93
N LYS A 109 17.81 4.01 -8.59
CA LYS A 109 19.04 4.55 -8.01
C LYS A 109 18.86 5.99 -7.51
N GLY A 110 19.25 6.24 -6.27
CA GLY A 110 19.13 7.53 -5.59
C GLY A 110 17.72 7.85 -5.10
N THR A 111 16.81 6.87 -5.07
CA THR A 111 15.45 7.01 -4.55
C THR A 111 15.23 6.13 -3.33
N VAL A 112 14.19 6.37 -2.53
CA VAL A 112 13.82 5.49 -1.39
C VAL A 112 13.69 4.01 -1.78
N VAL A 113 13.28 3.73 -3.02
CA VAL A 113 13.04 2.37 -3.53
C VAL A 113 14.33 1.56 -3.63
N GLU A 114 15.50 2.21 -3.77
CA GLU A 114 16.79 1.51 -3.82
C GLU A 114 17.09 0.72 -2.54
N ASN A 115 16.48 1.13 -1.43
CA ASN A 115 16.68 0.57 -0.09
C ASN A 115 15.62 -0.48 0.28
N TYR A 116 14.67 -0.78 -0.61
CA TYR A 116 13.65 -1.80 -0.35
C TYR A 116 14.25 -3.20 -0.30
N THR A 117 13.64 -4.08 0.50
CA THR A 117 14.04 -5.49 0.53
C THR A 117 13.68 -6.14 -0.80
N LYS A 118 14.71 -6.56 -1.56
CA LYS A 118 14.52 -7.25 -2.83
C LYS A 118 14.27 -8.73 -2.60
N VAL A 119 13.17 -9.24 -3.17
CA VAL A 119 12.80 -10.65 -3.05
C VAL A 119 12.25 -11.19 -4.36
N ASP A 120 12.40 -12.50 -4.56
CA ASP A 120 11.74 -13.23 -5.63
C ASP A 120 10.20 -13.18 -5.44
N GLN A 121 9.45 -13.32 -6.53
CA GLN A 121 7.98 -13.21 -6.53
C GLN A 121 7.33 -14.14 -5.48
N ASP A 122 7.80 -15.38 -5.38
CA ASP A 122 7.28 -16.40 -4.47
C ASP A 122 7.59 -16.11 -2.98
N LYS A 123 8.54 -15.21 -2.71
CA LYS A 123 8.96 -14.80 -1.36
C LYS A 123 8.32 -13.49 -0.89
N ILE A 124 7.58 -12.78 -1.74
CA ILE A 124 6.89 -11.52 -1.36
C ILE A 124 6.05 -11.74 -0.10
N LYS A 125 5.26 -12.82 -0.07
CA LYS A 125 4.38 -13.13 1.06
C LYS A 125 5.16 -13.40 2.35
N GLU A 126 6.23 -14.20 2.26
CA GLU A 126 7.08 -14.53 3.41
C GLU A 126 7.72 -13.26 3.99
N GLU A 127 8.23 -12.38 3.14
CA GLU A 127 8.87 -11.14 3.58
C GLU A 127 7.86 -10.14 4.16
N MET A 128 6.68 -10.03 3.55
CA MET A 128 5.58 -9.23 4.04
C MET A 128 5.11 -9.69 5.43
N ASP A 129 5.06 -11.00 5.67
CA ASP A 129 4.62 -11.58 6.95
C ASP A 129 5.60 -11.31 8.10
N LYS A 130 6.83 -10.85 7.83
CA LYS A 130 7.81 -10.42 8.84
C LYS A 130 7.58 -8.97 9.31
N LEU A 131 6.71 -8.22 8.65
CA LEU A 131 6.45 -6.81 8.94
C LEU A 131 5.42 -6.67 10.05
N GLU A 132 5.75 -5.84 11.04
CA GLU A 132 4.95 -5.64 12.24
C GLU A 132 4.07 -4.37 12.14
N PRO A 133 2.89 -4.36 12.77
CA PRO A 133 2.07 -3.16 12.91
C PRO A 133 2.85 -1.99 13.51
N ILE A 134 2.73 -0.81 12.90
CA ILE A 134 3.33 0.41 13.43
C ILE A 134 2.34 1.07 14.39
N THR A 135 2.78 1.35 15.61
CA THR A 135 1.99 2.10 16.60
C THR A 135 2.82 3.22 17.21
N ASN A 136 2.17 4.33 17.55
CA ASN A 136 2.76 5.43 18.30
C ASN A 136 1.77 5.97 19.33
N ASN A 137 2.29 6.74 20.28
CA ASN A 137 1.50 7.42 21.32
C ASN A 137 1.37 8.92 21.04
N ASP A 138 1.52 9.33 19.78
CA ASP A 138 1.35 10.73 19.37
C ASP A 138 -0.13 11.14 19.45
N PRO A 139 -0.46 12.44 19.37
CA PRO A 139 -1.85 12.90 19.35
C PRO A 139 -2.66 12.19 18.25
N SER A 140 -3.91 11.86 18.56
CA SER A 140 -4.77 11.10 17.66
C SER A 140 -5.00 11.84 16.35
N GLU A 141 -4.67 11.18 15.24
CA GLU A 141 -4.82 11.70 13.89
C GLU A 141 -5.39 10.62 12.99
N MET A 142 -6.27 11.00 12.08
CA MET A 142 -6.91 10.11 11.13
C MET A 142 -7.01 10.76 9.76
N VAL A 143 -6.62 10.01 8.74
CA VAL A 143 -6.87 10.35 7.33
C VAL A 143 -8.21 9.76 6.94
N ILE A 144 -9.13 10.61 6.46
CA ILE A 144 -10.44 10.20 5.97
C ILE A 144 -10.32 9.85 4.48
N ASP A 145 -10.80 8.66 4.11
CA ASP A 145 -10.83 8.19 2.72
C ASP A 145 -12.24 8.24 2.11
N HIS A 146 -13.28 7.97 2.90
CA HIS A 146 -14.68 8.04 2.45
C HIS A 146 -15.57 8.74 3.49
N CYS A 147 -16.61 9.42 3.02
CA CYS A 147 -17.65 10.03 3.85
C CYS A 147 -19.00 9.89 3.15
N PHE A 148 -20.01 9.39 3.88
CA PHE A 148 -21.36 9.20 3.36
C PHE A 148 -22.40 9.17 4.49
N ASP A 149 -23.66 9.44 4.16
CA ASP A 149 -24.76 9.39 5.13
C ASP A 149 -25.47 8.04 5.14
N VAL A 150 -25.72 7.50 6.34
CA VAL A 150 -26.49 6.26 6.55
C VAL A 150 -27.78 6.59 7.31
N LYS A 151 -28.92 6.30 6.69
CA LYS A 151 -30.25 6.58 7.27
C LYS A 151 -30.41 5.87 8.62
N GLY A 152 -30.68 6.65 9.66
CA GLY A 152 -30.87 6.15 11.03
C GLY A 152 -29.58 6.01 11.85
N VAL A 153 -28.41 6.20 11.25
CA VAL A 153 -27.11 6.23 11.94
C VAL A 153 -26.54 7.65 11.96
N GLY A 154 -26.62 8.35 10.82
CA GLY A 154 -26.02 9.67 10.61
C GLY A 154 -24.85 9.60 9.61
N THR A 155 -23.96 10.59 9.65
CA THR A 155 -22.78 10.64 8.80
C THR A 155 -21.74 9.62 9.26
N VAL A 156 -21.26 8.81 8.31
CA VAL A 156 -20.23 7.80 8.51
C VAL A 156 -18.98 8.23 7.74
N ILE A 157 -17.84 8.21 8.43
CA ILE A 157 -16.52 8.39 7.83
C ILE A 157 -15.74 7.07 7.91
N LEU A 158 -15.03 6.75 6.83
CA LEU A 158 -14.02 5.70 6.79
C LEU A 158 -12.65 6.33 6.64
N GLY A 159 -11.64 5.67 7.19
CA GLY A 159 -10.29 6.22 7.20
C GLY A 159 -9.33 5.36 7.97
N LYS A 160 -8.09 5.85 8.03
CA LYS A 160 -6.99 5.25 8.74
C LYS A 160 -6.52 6.16 9.86
N VAL A 161 -6.44 5.61 11.07
CA VAL A 161 -5.74 6.26 12.18
C VAL A 161 -4.24 6.23 11.90
N THR A 162 -3.63 7.39 11.70
CA THR A 162 -2.19 7.53 11.42
C THR A 162 -1.37 7.64 12.70
N ASN A 163 -1.94 8.26 13.73
CA ASN A 163 -1.29 8.49 15.02
C ASN A 163 -2.29 8.32 16.17
N GLY A 164 -1.77 7.92 17.34
CA GLY A 164 -2.52 7.87 18.59
C GLY A 164 -3.67 6.85 18.62
N THR A 165 -4.74 7.18 19.34
CA THR A 165 -5.91 6.29 19.51
C THR A 165 -7.19 7.11 19.60
N VAL A 166 -8.17 6.79 18.74
CA VAL A 166 -9.51 7.36 18.80
C VAL A 166 -10.37 6.50 19.73
N LYS A 167 -10.99 7.10 20.74
CA LYS A 167 -11.90 6.44 21.67
C LYS A 167 -13.29 7.07 21.56
N GLN A 168 -14.32 6.24 21.73
CA GLN A 168 -15.70 6.68 21.89
C GLN A 168 -15.94 7.19 23.32
#